data_AF-A0A949B6U3-F1
#
_entry.id   AF-A0A949B6U3-F1
#
_cell.length_a   1.000
_cell.length_b   1.000
_cell.length_c   1.000
_cell.angle_alpha   90.00
_cell.angle_beta   90.00
_cell.angle_gamma   90.00
#
_symmetry.space_group_name_H-M   'P 1'
#
loop_
_entity.id
_entity.type
_entity.pdbx_description
1 polymer ?
#
loop_
_entity_poly.entity_id
_entity_poly.type
_entity_poly.pdbx_seq_one_letter_code
_entity_poly.pdbx_strand_id
1 'polypeptide(L)'
;MTKPSDKKNIKRRYEVTIEIEPDTISKGADELEKKLEAMGYKVIGKARYISELISEQQRKAMHLWFDQVGEALNEKHIDMRAFLRKDIEMPWSGWAIKEFIFRPLMEQRYGKKSINDLFKTGEIDLLYDVISKEIIERTKGEVDVPPWPCREWRQLQEEEKLSTK
;
A
#
# COMPACT_ATOMS: atom_id res chain seq x y z
N MET A 1 -49.93 25.15 -10.29
CA MET A 1 -48.68 25.43 -11.01
C MET A 1 -47.50 24.99 -10.14
N THR A 2 -47.03 23.76 -10.31
CA THR A 2 -45.88 23.18 -9.62
C THR A 2 -44.60 23.58 -10.35
N LYS A 3 -43.66 24.23 -9.66
CA LYS A 3 -42.36 24.63 -10.22
C LYS A 3 -41.54 23.38 -10.59
N PRO A 4 -40.77 23.38 -11.70
CA PRO A 4 -39.88 22.28 -12.03
C PRO A 4 -38.75 22.19 -11.00
N SER A 5 -38.57 20.99 -10.45
CA SER A 5 -37.48 20.61 -9.56
C SER A 5 -36.12 20.80 -10.25
N ASP A 6 -35.29 21.68 -9.69
CA ASP A 6 -33.87 21.84 -10.02
C ASP A 6 -33.15 20.51 -9.78
N LYS A 7 -32.90 19.76 -10.85
CA LYS A 7 -32.06 18.57 -10.81
C LYS A 7 -30.63 18.99 -10.46
N LYS A 8 -30.28 18.90 -9.17
CA LYS A 8 -28.91 19.06 -8.68
C LYS A 8 -27.97 18.23 -9.55
N ASN A 9 -27.01 18.91 -10.18
CA ASN A 9 -26.04 18.32 -11.10
C ASN A 9 -25.01 17.51 -10.29
N ILE A 10 -25.30 16.23 -10.03
CA ILE A 10 -24.44 15.34 -9.25
C ILE A 10 -23.24 14.94 -10.12
N LYS A 11 -22.08 15.53 -9.85
CA LYS A 11 -20.81 15.10 -10.46
C LYS A 11 -20.45 13.72 -9.93
N ARG A 12 -20.31 12.73 -10.82
CA ARG A 12 -19.82 11.38 -10.50
C ARG A 12 -18.38 11.25 -10.99
N ARG A 13 -17.52 10.68 -10.15
CA ARG A 13 -16.12 10.37 -10.50
C ARG A 13 -16.04 8.88 -10.80
N TYR A 14 -15.48 8.53 -11.94
CA TYR A 14 -15.23 7.16 -12.36
C TYR A 14 -13.72 6.95 -12.47
N GLU A 15 -13.23 5.81 -12.00
CA GLU A 15 -11.85 5.36 -12.22
C GLU A 15 -11.88 4.36 -13.37
N VAL A 16 -11.12 4.62 -14.42
CA VAL A 16 -11.05 3.76 -15.61
C VAL A 16 -9.61 3.30 -15.76
N THR A 17 -9.40 1.99 -15.66
CA THR A 17 -8.10 1.36 -15.91
C THR A 17 -8.05 0.93 -17.37
N ILE A 18 -7.01 1.37 -18.09
CA ILE A 18 -6.80 1.05 -19.51
C ILE A 18 -5.44 0.37 -19.61
N GLU A 19 -5.42 -0.84 -20.17
CA GLU A 19 -4.20 -1.60 -20.43
C GLU A 19 -3.79 -1.37 -21.89
N ILE A 20 -2.54 -0.94 -22.11
CA ILE A 20 -2.00 -0.59 -23.42
C ILE A 20 -0.72 -1.41 -23.63
N GLU A 21 -0.59 -2.04 -24.80
CA GLU A 21 0.62 -2.81 -25.16
C GLU A 21 1.87 -1.92 -25.30
N PRO A 22 3.07 -2.45 -24.95
CA PRO A 22 4.25 -1.65 -24.62
C PRO A 22 4.87 -0.84 -25.77
N ASP A 23 4.68 -1.20 -27.03
CA ASP A 23 5.37 -0.53 -28.15
C ASP A 23 4.80 0.86 -28.50
N THR A 24 3.72 1.28 -27.84
CA THR A 24 3.01 2.53 -28.16
C THR A 24 2.80 3.46 -26.96
N ILE A 25 3.54 3.28 -25.86
CA ILE A 25 3.18 3.87 -24.56
C ILE A 25 3.14 5.40 -24.56
N SER A 26 4.16 6.09 -25.08
CA SER A 26 4.20 7.56 -25.02
C SER A 26 3.23 8.20 -26.03
N LYS A 27 3.21 7.71 -27.26
CA LYS A 27 2.29 8.20 -28.30
C LYS A 27 0.84 7.86 -28.00
N GLY A 28 0.58 6.65 -27.51
CA GLY A 28 -0.76 6.14 -27.21
C GLY A 28 -1.40 6.83 -26.02
N ALA A 29 -0.64 7.12 -24.95
CA ALA A 29 -1.15 7.89 -23.81
C ALA A 29 -1.53 9.31 -24.22
N ASP A 30 -0.64 10.02 -24.93
CA ASP A 30 -0.91 11.38 -25.42
C ASP A 30 -2.10 11.43 -26.40
N GLU A 31 -2.22 10.42 -27.26
CA GLU A 31 -3.32 10.32 -28.22
C GLU A 31 -4.65 9.98 -27.53
N LEU A 32 -4.62 9.18 -26.47
CA LEU A 32 -5.79 8.85 -25.67
C LEU A 32 -6.27 10.03 -24.83
N GLU A 33 -5.34 10.79 -24.21
CA GLU A 33 -5.65 12.04 -23.52
C GLU A 33 -6.34 13.02 -24.48
N LYS A 34 -5.77 13.23 -25.68
CA LYS A 34 -6.38 14.09 -26.72
C LYS A 34 -7.75 13.62 -27.15
N LYS A 35 -7.96 12.31 -27.32
CA LYS A 35 -9.27 11.73 -27.69
C LYS A 35 -10.31 11.92 -26.57
N LEU A 36 -9.91 11.75 -25.31
CA LEU A 36 -10.78 11.94 -24.16
C LEU A 36 -11.17 13.42 -23.99
N GLU A 37 -10.22 14.34 -24.15
CA GLU A 37 -10.49 15.78 -24.16
C GLU A 37 -11.42 16.18 -25.31
N ALA A 38 -11.23 15.63 -26.51
CA ALA A 38 -12.10 15.87 -27.66
C ALA A 38 -13.55 15.39 -27.44
N MET A 39 -13.74 14.33 -26.65
CA MET A 39 -15.06 13.85 -26.24
C MET A 39 -15.64 14.62 -25.03
N GLY A 40 -14.94 15.64 -24.51
CA GLY A 40 -15.39 16.48 -23.40
C GLY A 40 -15.11 15.89 -22.01
N TYR A 41 -14.30 14.85 -21.91
CA TYR A 41 -13.88 14.28 -20.63
C TYR A 41 -12.65 15.03 -20.10
N LYS A 42 -12.70 15.41 -18.82
CA LYS A 42 -11.53 15.94 -18.12
C LYS A 42 -10.69 14.77 -17.59
N VAL A 43 -9.52 14.56 -18.16
CA VAL A 43 -8.54 13.61 -17.62
C VAL A 43 -7.90 14.22 -16.37
N ILE A 44 -7.89 13.47 -15.27
CA ILE A 44 -7.26 13.89 -14.00
C ILE A 44 -6.21 12.83 -13.66
N GLY A 45 -4.99 13.03 -14.13
CA GLY A 45 -3.89 12.11 -13.90
C GLY A 45 -2.83 12.22 -14.97
N LYS A 46 -1.69 11.57 -14.75
CA LYS A 46 -0.69 11.30 -15.80
C LYS A 46 -0.74 9.81 -16.07
N ALA A 47 -0.71 9.40 -17.34
CA ALA A 47 -0.49 8.00 -17.68
C ALA A 47 0.84 7.53 -17.05
N ARG A 48 0.81 6.36 -16.38
CA ARG A 48 2.01 5.73 -15.80
C ARG A 48 2.11 4.31 -16.31
N TYR A 49 3.32 3.85 -16.57
CA TYR A 49 3.57 2.49 -17.00
C TYR A 49 3.34 1.53 -15.83
N ILE A 50 2.37 0.61 -15.97
CA ILE A 50 1.89 -0.24 -14.88
C ILE A 50 2.95 -1.29 -14.47
N SER A 51 3.83 -1.72 -15.39
CA SER A 51 4.77 -2.81 -15.09
C SER A 51 5.81 -2.46 -14.01
N GLU A 52 6.10 -1.16 -13.85
CA GLU A 52 7.03 -0.67 -12.83
C GLU A 52 6.37 -0.51 -11.46
N LEU A 53 5.04 -0.44 -11.39
CA LEU A 53 4.30 -0.30 -10.14
C LEU A 53 4.17 -1.63 -9.42
N ILE A 54 3.93 -1.57 -8.11
CA ILE A 54 3.73 -2.76 -7.29
C ILE A 54 2.66 -3.68 -7.88
N SER A 55 3.00 -4.96 -8.02
CA SER A 55 2.04 -5.96 -8.49
C SER A 55 1.00 -6.27 -7.40
N GLU A 56 -0.19 -6.73 -7.80
CA GLU A 56 -1.23 -7.16 -6.87
C GLU A 56 -0.76 -8.25 -5.90
N GLN A 57 0.12 -9.15 -6.35
CA GLN A 57 0.68 -10.19 -5.48
C GLN A 57 1.62 -9.60 -4.41
N GLN A 58 2.48 -8.65 -4.79
CA GLN A 58 3.34 -7.97 -3.82
C GLN A 58 2.51 -7.13 -2.86
N ARG A 59 1.47 -6.44 -3.35
CA ARG A 59 0.54 -5.70 -2.50
C ARG A 59 -0.10 -6.60 -1.44
N LYS A 60 -0.57 -7.79 -1.82
CA LYS A 60 -1.11 -8.78 -0.88
C LYS A 60 -0.04 -9.26 0.12
N ALA A 61 1.19 -9.45 -0.33
CA ALA A 61 2.32 -9.78 0.55
C ALA A 61 2.58 -8.66 1.58
N MET A 62 2.54 -7.38 1.18
CA MET A 62 2.68 -6.26 2.11
C MET A 62 1.61 -6.27 3.19
N HIS A 63 0.35 -6.47 2.79
CA HIS A 63 -0.77 -6.50 3.73
C HIS A 63 -0.64 -7.65 4.73
N LEU A 64 -0.28 -8.83 4.26
CA LEU A 64 -0.01 -9.97 5.13
C LEU A 64 1.14 -9.68 6.09
N TRP A 65 2.22 -9.06 5.61
CA TRP A 65 3.35 -8.69 6.45
C TRP A 65 2.95 -7.69 7.54
N PHE A 66 2.10 -6.71 7.23
CA PHE A 66 1.58 -5.78 8.25
C PHE A 66 0.78 -6.50 9.33
N ASP A 67 -0.02 -7.50 8.96
CA ASP A 67 -0.76 -8.30 9.93
C ASP A 67 0.20 -9.10 10.83
N GLN A 68 1.19 -9.77 10.24
CA GLN A 68 2.20 -10.54 10.99
C GLN A 68 3.02 -9.67 11.96
N VAL A 69 3.42 -8.47 11.54
CA VAL A 69 4.13 -7.53 12.41
C VAL A 69 3.24 -7.09 13.57
N GLY A 70 1.95 -6.82 13.29
CA GLY A 70 1.00 -6.46 14.34
C GLY A 70 0.79 -7.59 15.34
N GLU A 71 0.68 -8.84 14.88
CA GLU A 71 0.62 -10.03 15.74
C GLU A 71 1.87 -10.14 16.62
N ALA A 72 3.07 -10.05 16.04
CA ALA A 72 4.33 -10.12 16.79
C ALA A 72 4.46 -9.04 17.87
N LEU A 73 4.01 -7.82 17.60
CA LEU A 73 3.98 -6.72 18.57
C LEU A 73 2.97 -6.99 19.70
N ASN A 74 1.78 -7.50 19.36
CA ASN A 74 0.75 -7.83 20.34
C ASN A 74 1.17 -9.00 21.25
N GLU A 75 1.83 -10.02 20.71
CA GLU A 75 2.34 -11.17 21.48
C GLU A 75 3.36 -10.76 22.55
N LYS A 76 4.11 -9.68 22.30
CA LYS A 76 5.06 -9.10 23.25
C LYS A 76 4.45 -7.98 24.10
N HIS A 77 3.13 -7.78 24.02
CA HIS A 77 2.42 -6.72 24.73
C HIS A 77 3.00 -5.31 24.50
N ILE A 78 3.55 -5.07 23.30
CA ILE A 78 4.10 -3.76 22.94
C ILE A 78 2.96 -2.81 22.61
N ASP A 79 2.83 -1.74 23.38
CA ASP A 79 1.81 -0.72 23.16
C ASP A 79 2.18 0.25 22.02
N MET A 80 1.18 0.73 21.29
CA MET A 80 1.36 1.73 20.22
C MET A 80 2.02 3.03 20.67
N ARG A 81 1.92 3.40 21.94
CA ARG A 81 2.59 4.56 22.54
C ARG A 81 4.12 4.50 22.41
N ALA A 82 4.71 3.32 22.28
CA ALA A 82 6.15 3.18 22.00
C ALA A 82 6.52 3.73 20.61
N PHE A 83 5.56 3.76 19.69
CA PHE A 83 5.74 4.15 18.30
C PHE A 83 5.13 5.53 18.00
N LEU A 84 3.98 5.82 18.59
CA LEU A 84 3.19 7.01 18.34
C LEU A 84 3.44 8.11 19.36
N ARG A 85 3.49 9.36 18.90
CA ARG A 85 3.44 10.56 19.77
C ARG A 85 2.05 10.82 20.36
N LYS A 86 1.06 9.99 20.03
CA LYS A 86 -0.33 10.12 20.48
C LYS A 86 -0.63 9.00 21.46
N ASP A 87 -1.32 9.36 22.54
CA ASP A 87 -1.72 8.43 23.58
C ASP A 87 -2.99 7.68 23.12
N ILE A 88 -2.79 6.67 22.28
CA ILE A 88 -3.87 5.84 21.75
C ILE A 88 -3.62 4.42 22.24
N GLU A 89 -4.53 3.93 23.08
CA GLU A 89 -4.54 2.55 23.54
C GLU A 89 -5.39 1.72 22.57
N MET A 90 -4.71 1.00 21.69
CA MET A 90 -5.34 0.12 20.72
C MET A 90 -4.41 -1.06 20.42
N PRO A 91 -4.92 -2.29 20.28
CA PRO A 91 -4.11 -3.41 19.83
C PRO A 91 -3.59 -3.18 18.40
N TRP A 92 -2.39 -3.68 18.12
CA TRP A 92 -1.83 -3.64 16.78
C TRP A 92 -2.69 -4.43 15.80
N SER A 93 -2.86 -3.87 14.61
CA SER A 93 -3.50 -4.50 13.46
C SER A 93 -2.70 -4.14 12.21
N GLY A 94 -2.82 -4.91 11.12
CA GLY A 94 -2.13 -4.54 9.88
C GLY A 94 -2.55 -3.18 9.34
N TRP A 95 -3.77 -2.73 9.62
CA TRP A 95 -4.19 -1.36 9.35
C TRP A 95 -3.37 -0.33 10.16
N ALA A 96 -3.18 -0.56 11.47
CA ALA A 96 -2.41 0.34 12.31
C ALA A 96 -0.94 0.41 11.87
N ILE A 97 -0.31 -0.73 11.56
CA ILE A 97 1.05 -0.77 11.01
C ILE A 97 1.13 0.04 9.71
N LYS A 98 0.17 -0.18 8.80
CA LYS A 98 0.11 0.54 7.53
C LYS A 98 -0.04 2.05 7.71
N GLU A 99 -0.96 2.50 8.55
CA GLU A 99 -1.31 3.92 8.64
C GLU A 99 -0.38 4.72 9.55
N PHE A 100 0.16 4.10 10.60
CA PHE A 100 0.97 4.80 11.61
C PHE A 100 2.48 4.63 11.45
N ILE A 101 2.92 3.54 10.83
CA ILE A 101 4.35 3.28 10.60
C ILE A 101 4.69 3.43 9.12
N PHE A 102 4.02 2.65 8.27
CA PHE A 102 4.40 2.55 6.86
C PHE A 102 4.09 3.82 6.07
N ARG A 103 2.84 4.34 6.13
CA ARG A 103 2.41 5.49 5.33
C ARG A 103 3.20 6.76 5.65
N PRO A 104 3.47 7.12 6.92
CA PRO A 104 4.28 8.30 7.23
C PRO A 104 5.71 8.18 6.67
N LEU A 105 6.31 6.99 6.74
CA LEU A 105 7.66 6.76 6.20
C LEU A 105 7.67 6.86 4.66
N MET A 106 6.69 6.27 4.00
CA MET A 106 6.52 6.36 2.54
C MET A 106 6.33 7.81 2.07
N GLU A 107 5.49 8.59 2.77
CA GLU A 107 5.27 10.00 2.45
C GLU A 107 6.53 10.83 2.68
N GLN A 108 7.24 10.60 3.79
CA GLN A 108 8.49 11.30 4.08
C GLN A 108 9.59 11.00 3.05
N ARG A 109 9.72 9.73 2.62
CA ARG A 109 10.82 9.30 1.74
C ARG A 109 10.54 9.53 0.26
N TYR A 110 9.31 9.30 -0.18
CA TYR A 110 8.95 9.32 -1.60
C TYR A 110 7.86 10.34 -1.95
N GLY A 111 7.26 11.03 -0.98
CA GLY A 111 6.13 11.93 -1.22
C GLY A 111 4.85 11.22 -1.69
N LYS A 112 4.82 9.88 -1.60
CA LYS A 112 3.71 9.03 -2.07
C LYS A 112 2.72 8.82 -0.93
N LYS A 113 1.43 8.80 -1.27
CA LYS A 113 0.34 8.63 -0.28
C LYS A 113 -0.34 7.27 -0.37
N SER A 114 -0.19 6.57 -1.49
CA SER A 114 -0.76 5.24 -1.70
C SER A 114 0.32 4.21 -1.95
N ILE A 115 0.13 3.01 -1.42
CA ILE A 115 0.96 1.84 -1.75
C ILE A 115 0.91 1.58 -3.26
N ASN A 116 -0.21 1.90 -3.92
CA ASN A 116 -0.40 1.76 -5.37
C ASN A 116 0.60 2.60 -6.18
N ASP A 117 1.14 3.67 -5.58
CA ASP A 117 2.09 4.56 -6.25
C ASP A 117 3.53 4.06 -6.12
N LEU A 118 3.79 3.02 -5.32
CA LEU A 118 5.13 2.48 -5.12
C LEU A 118 5.60 1.69 -6.34
N PHE A 119 6.90 1.78 -6.61
CA PHE A 119 7.57 0.94 -7.58
C PHE A 119 7.78 -0.46 -7.03
N LYS A 120 7.67 -1.45 -7.92
CA LYS A 120 7.81 -2.88 -7.65
C LYS A 120 9.21 -3.25 -7.15
N THR A 121 10.23 -2.52 -7.56
CA THR A 121 11.64 -2.79 -7.24
C THR A 121 12.26 -1.65 -6.45
N GLY A 122 13.06 -1.98 -5.44
CA GLY A 122 13.88 -1.03 -4.69
C GLY A 122 13.11 -0.24 -3.62
N GLU A 123 11.96 0.37 -3.95
CA GLU A 123 11.23 1.18 -2.97
C GLU A 123 10.68 0.35 -1.80
N ILE A 124 10.15 -0.84 -2.11
CA ILE A 124 9.56 -1.76 -1.12
C ILE A 124 10.65 -2.34 -0.22
N ASP A 125 11.75 -2.82 -0.80
CA ASP A 125 12.86 -3.43 -0.08
C ASP A 125 13.47 -2.42 0.92
N LEU A 126 13.69 -1.18 0.46
CA LEU A 126 14.20 -0.10 1.30
C LEU A 126 13.23 0.27 2.43
N LEU A 127 11.92 0.27 2.19
CA LEU A 127 10.93 0.55 3.23
C LEU A 127 10.88 -0.58 4.26
N TYR A 128 10.93 -1.83 3.80
CA TYR A 128 10.97 -3.00 4.66
C TYR A 128 12.18 -2.96 5.60
N ASP A 129 13.38 -2.70 5.07
CA ASP A 129 14.61 -2.65 5.87
C ASP A 129 14.55 -1.56 6.94
N VAL A 130 14.10 -0.36 6.55
CA VAL A 130 14.00 0.78 7.48
C VAL A 130 12.95 0.53 8.56
N ILE A 131 11.79 -0.01 8.20
CA ILE A 131 10.72 -0.29 9.18
C ILE A 131 11.15 -1.40 10.12
N SER A 132 11.74 -2.48 9.60
CA SER A 132 12.21 -3.60 10.41
C SER A 132 13.23 -3.14 11.44
N LYS A 133 14.19 -2.31 11.00
CA LYS A 133 15.19 -1.71 11.89
C LYS A 133 14.55 -0.82 12.96
N GLU A 134 13.63 0.07 12.58
CA GLU A 134 12.95 0.97 13.52
C GLU A 134 12.13 0.18 14.57
N ILE A 135 11.48 -0.91 14.17
CA ILE A 135 10.72 -1.77 15.10
C ILE A 135 11.66 -2.43 16.10
N ILE A 136 12.77 -3.01 15.65
CA ILE A 136 13.76 -3.64 16.53
C ILE A 136 14.35 -2.62 17.50
N GLU A 137 14.72 -1.43 17.02
CA GLU A 137 15.29 -0.38 17.87
C GLU A 137 14.29 0.11 18.93
N ARG A 138 13.02 0.33 18.57
CA ARG A 138 12.00 0.81 19.50
C ARG A 138 11.53 -0.24 20.50
N THR A 139 11.52 -1.50 20.09
CA THR A 139 11.21 -2.64 20.97
C THR A 139 12.43 -3.11 21.75
N LYS A 140 13.59 -2.49 21.57
CA LYS A 140 14.86 -2.90 22.19
C LYS A 140 15.20 -4.37 21.93
N GLY A 141 14.76 -4.91 20.79
CA GLY A 141 14.96 -6.30 20.38
C GLY A 141 14.02 -7.32 21.05
N GLU A 142 12.96 -6.87 21.74
CA GLU A 142 11.97 -7.80 22.34
C GLU A 142 11.07 -8.47 21.29
N VAL A 143 10.87 -7.82 20.15
CA VAL A 143 10.05 -8.31 19.03
C VAL A 143 10.96 -8.69 17.88
N ASP A 144 10.82 -9.92 17.42
CA ASP A 144 11.41 -10.36 16.17
C ASP A 144 10.49 -9.94 15.02
N VAL A 145 11.05 -9.27 14.00
CA VAL A 145 10.27 -8.78 12.87
C VAL A 145 10.09 -9.93 11.89
N PRO A 146 8.85 -10.31 11.55
CA PRO A 146 8.63 -11.40 10.61
C PRO A 146 9.26 -11.07 9.25
N PRO A 147 9.86 -12.06 8.59
CA PRO A 147 10.47 -11.88 7.29
C PRO A 147 9.42 -11.60 6.22
N TRP A 148 9.85 -11.00 5.11
CA TRP A 148 8.95 -10.69 4.02
C TRP A 148 8.25 -11.95 3.48
N PRO A 149 6.90 -11.97 3.39
CA PRO A 149 6.16 -13.14 2.97
C PRO A 149 6.30 -13.34 1.45
N CYS A 150 7.36 -14.04 1.04
CA CYS A 150 7.47 -14.61 -0.29
C CYS A 150 6.81 -16.00 -0.33
N ARG A 151 6.57 -16.53 -1.55
CA ARG A 151 5.92 -17.84 -1.70
C ARG A 151 6.68 -18.97 -1.00
N GLU A 152 8.01 -18.92 -1.06
CA GLU A 152 8.89 -19.94 -0.48
C GLU A 152 8.82 -19.94 1.06
N TRP A 153 8.70 -18.76 1.68
CA TRP A 153 8.57 -18.61 3.13
C TRP A 153 7.26 -19.18 3.70
N ARG A 154 6.16 -19.09 2.95
CA ARG A 154 4.87 -19.64 3.39
C ARG A 154 4.90 -21.16 3.52
N GLN A 155 5.63 -21.83 2.63
CA GLN A 155 5.79 -23.30 2.66
C GLN A 155 6.56 -23.75 3.90
N LEU A 156 7.66 -23.07 4.24
CA LEU A 156 8.46 -23.38 5.43
C LEU A 156 7.67 -23.24 6.73
N GLN A 157 6.84 -22.21 6.84
CA GLN A 157 5.98 -21.98 8.01
C GLN A 157 4.86 -23.03 8.14
N GLU A 158 4.32 -23.52 7.03
CA GLU A 158 3.37 -24.63 7.03
C GLU A 158 4.06 -25.93 7.42
N GLU A 159 5.25 -26.19 6.92
CA GLU A 159 6.08 -27.37 7.26
C GLU A 159 6.49 -27.39 8.74
N GLU A 160 6.92 -26.27 9.32
CA GLU A 160 7.24 -26.16 10.75
C GLU A 160 6.01 -26.40 11.64
N LYS A 161 4.85 -25.86 11.24
CA LYS A 161 3.57 -26.07 11.95
C LYS A 161 3.04 -27.51 11.84
N LEU A 162 3.35 -28.20 10.75
CA LEU A 162 3.08 -29.63 10.60
C LEU A 162 4.07 -30.49 11.41
N SER A 163 5.31 -30.04 11.59
CA SER A 163 6.33 -30.76 12.37
C SER A 163 6.17 -30.61 13.89
N THR A 164 5.40 -29.62 14.35
CA THR A 164 5.12 -29.37 15.79
C THR A 164 3.77 -29.91 16.26
N LYS A 165 3.04 -30.62 15.38
CA LYS A 165 1.83 -31.40 15.71
C LYS A 165 2.14 -32.89 15.80
#